data_AF-A0AAE7AF69-F1
#
_entry.id   AF-A0AAE7AF69-F1
#
_cell.length_a   1.000
_cell.length_b   1.000
_cell.length_c   1.000
_cell.angle_alpha   90.00
_cell.angle_beta   90.00
_cell.angle_gamma   90.00
#
_symmetry.space_group_name_H-M   'P 1'
#
loop_
_entity.id
_entity.type
_entity.pdbx_description
1 polymer ?
#
loop_
_entity_poly.entity_id
_entity_poly.type
_entity_poly.pdbx_seq_one_letter_code
_entity_poly.pdbx_strand_id
1 'polypeptide(L)' 'MSCIDRIAQLKSLQLYGMAAAWGELHAEKPRQPPAPEAWLARLIEAEQQDRQTRSLRYQLKCIFRPIMNTDSGST' A
#
# COMPACT_ATOMS: atom_id res chain seq x y z
N MET A 1 -23.85 0.96 4.19
CA MET A 1 -22.48 0.54 3.80
C MET A 1 -21.55 0.95 4.92
N SER A 2 -20.96 -0.02 5.62
CA SER A 2 -20.06 0.18 6.76
C SER A 2 -18.66 0.59 6.29
N CYS A 3 -17.82 1.10 7.20
CA CYS A 3 -16.42 1.42 6.87
C CYS A 3 -15.62 0.19 6.42
N ILE A 4 -15.98 -0.99 6.94
CA ILE A 4 -15.39 -2.29 6.58
C ILE A 4 -15.69 -2.60 5.10
N ASP A 5 -16.90 -2.32 4.64
CA ASP A 5 -17.28 -2.50 3.24
C ASP A 5 -16.46 -1.58 2.31
N ARG A 6 -16.20 -0.35 2.75
CA ARG A 6 -15.38 0.59 1.98
C ARG A 6 -13.91 0.14 1.89
N ILE A 7 -13.34 -0.34 2.99
CA ILE A 7 -11.97 -0.90 3.00
C ILE A 7 -11.88 -2.10 2.06
N ALA A 8 -12.87 -2.99 2.05
CA ALA A 8 -12.92 -4.13 1.14
C ALA A 8 -12.97 -3.69 -0.33
N GLN A 9 -13.79 -2.69 -0.66
CA GLN A 9 -13.86 -2.11 -2.01
C GLN A 9 -12.51 -1.51 -2.44
N LEU A 10 -11.86 -0.72 -1.59
CA LEU A 10 -10.55 -0.13 -1.90
C LEU A 10 -9.50 -1.21 -2.17
N LYS A 11 -9.50 -2.29 -1.36
CA LYS A 11 -8.62 -3.45 -1.59
C LYS A 11 -8.92 -4.16 -2.91
N SER A 12 -10.19 -4.28 -3.31
CA SER A 12 -10.54 -4.87 -4.62
C SER A 12 -10.04 -4.05 -5.82
N LEU A 13 -9.89 -2.72 -5.64
CA LEU A 13 -9.31 -1.82 -6.64
C LEU A 13 -7.78 -1.74 -6.58
N GLN A 14 -7.14 -2.57 -5.75
CA GLN A 14 -5.70 -2.54 -5.50
C GLN A 14 -5.20 -1.21 -4.91
N LEU A 15 -6.06 -0.48 -4.20
CA LEU A 15 -5.75 0.79 -3.52
C LEU A 15 -5.43 0.52 -2.04
N TYR A 16 -4.31 -0.17 -1.80
CA TYR A 16 -3.97 -0.69 -0.47
C TYR A 16 -3.54 0.41 0.51
N GLY A 17 -2.81 1.42 0.03
CA GLY A 17 -2.44 2.58 0.85
C GLY A 17 -3.66 3.41 1.23
N MET A 18 -4.58 3.62 0.29
CA MET A 18 -5.87 4.26 0.59
C MET A 18 -6.69 3.45 1.61
N ALA A 19 -6.73 2.13 1.47
CA ALA A 19 -7.48 1.27 2.38
C ALA A 19 -6.95 1.34 3.82
N ALA A 20 -5.63 1.43 3.99
CA ALA A 20 -4.99 1.61 5.29
C ALA A 20 -5.31 3.01 5.88
N ALA A 21 -5.04 4.06 5.11
CA ALA A 21 -5.30 5.44 5.53
C ALA A 21 -6.79 5.69 5.83
N TRP A 22 -7.71 5.07 5.09
CA TRP A 22 -9.15 5.14 5.36
C TRP A 22 -9.51 4.52 6.72
N GLY A 23 -8.86 3.42 7.11
CA GLY A 23 -9.05 2.81 8.43
C GLY A 23 -8.56 3.71 9.57
N GLU A 24 -7.39 4.33 9.39
CA GLU A 24 -6.83 5.28 10.35
C GLU A 24 -7.70 6.55 10.48
N LEU A 25 -8.12 7.13 9.36
CA LEU A 25 -9.01 8.29 9.32
C LEU A 25 -10.37 8.01 9.94
N HIS A 26 -10.89 6.78 9.80
CA HIS A 26 -12.14 6.39 10.45
C HIS A 26 -11.98 6.18 11.96
N ALA A 27 -10.78 5.79 12.41
CA ALA A 27 -10.45 5.69 13.84
C ALA A 27 -10.16 7.07 14.46
N GLU A 28 -9.62 8.00 13.68
CA GLU A 28 -9.44 9.39 14.04
C GLU A 28 -10.83 10.04 14.24
N LYS A 29 -11.11 10.56 15.43
CA LYS A 29 -12.31 11.38 15.71
C LYS A 29 -11.90 12.85 15.69
N PRO A 30 -11.77 13.48 14.51
CA PRO A 30 -11.36 14.87 14.44
C PRO A 30 -12.45 15.74 15.06
N ARG A 31 -12.03 16.78 15.80
CA ARG A 31 -12.94 17.77 16.40
C ARG A 31 -13.76 18.55 15.36
N GLN A 32 -13.26 18.62 14.12
CA GLN A 32 -13.94 19.22 12.98
C GLN A 32 -13.73 18.35 11.74
N PRO A 33 -14.76 18.16 10.89
CA PRO A 33 -14.62 17.42 9.66
C PRO A 33 -13.61 18.16 8.76
N PRO A 34 -12.50 17.52 8.35
CA PRO A 34 -11.55 18.17 7.46
C PRO A 34 -12.18 18.40 6.09
N ALA A 35 -11.65 19.38 5.36
CA ALA A 35 -12.09 19.64 3.99
C ALA A 35 -11.93 18.36 3.13
N PRO A 36 -12.90 18.05 2.26
CA PRO A 36 -12.86 16.84 1.44
C PRO A 36 -11.61 16.79 0.54
N GLU A 37 -11.11 17.93 0.09
CA GLU A 37 -9.86 18.05 -0.68
C GLU A 37 -8.64 17.62 0.15
N ALA A 38 -8.60 17.98 1.43
CA ALA A 38 -7.52 17.58 2.33
C ALA A 38 -7.56 16.07 2.63
N TRP A 39 -8.75 15.49 2.73
CA TRP A 39 -8.92 14.04 2.82
C TRP A 39 -8.43 13.32 1.57
N LEU A 40 -8.84 13.82 0.40
CA LEU A 40 -8.43 13.22 -0.86
C LEU A 40 -6.91 13.31 -1.06
N ALA A 41 -6.29 14.44 -0.73
CA ALA A 41 -4.84 14.61 -0.79
C ALA A 41 -4.12 13.59 0.11
N ARG A 42 -4.54 13.43 1.36
CA ARG A 42 -3.96 12.45 2.30
C ARG A 42 -4.11 11.01 1.80
N LEU A 43 -5.27 10.65 1.26
CA LEU A 43 -5.51 9.31 0.71
C LEU A 43 -4.64 9.04 -0.52
N ILE A 44 -4.50 10.01 -1.43
CA ILE A 44 -3.65 9.89 -2.62
C ILE A 44 -2.18 9.77 -2.22
N GLU A 45 -1.71 10.57 -1.27
CA GLU A 45 -0.33 10.51 -0.77
C GLU A 45 -0.02 9.15 -0.16
N ALA A 46 -0.90 8.62 0.70
CA ALA A 46 -0.73 7.30 1.30
C ALA A 46 -0.64 6.18 0.24
N GLU A 47 -1.45 6.26 -0.81
CA GLU A 47 -1.40 5.30 -1.92
C GLU A 47 -0.11 5.40 -2.73
N GLN A 48 0.37 6.61 -3.00
CA GLN A 48 1.64 6.81 -3.70
C GLN A 48 2.82 6.24 -2.89
N GLN A 49 2.83 6.47 -1.58
CA GLN A 49 3.84 5.93 -0.67
C GLN A 49 3.81 4.39 -0.61
N ASP A 50 2.62 3.78 -0.54
CA ASP A 50 2.49 2.31 -0.57
C ASP A 50 3.04 1.73 -1.87
N ARG A 51 2.72 2.33 -3.03
CA ARG A 51 3.22 1.89 -4.34
C ARG A 51 4.72 2.01 -4.46
N GLN A 52 5.29 3.12 -4.01
CA GLN A 52 6.74 3.32 -3.99
C GLN A 52 7.44 2.28 -3.12
N THR A 53 6.91 2.04 -1.92
CA THR A 53 7.43 1.03 -0.99
C THR A 53 7.37 -0.37 -1.57
N ARG A 54 6.25 -0.75 -2.21
CA ARG A 54 6.09 -2.06 -2.87
C ARG A 54 7.03 -2.21 -4.06
N SER A 55 7.21 -1.16 -4.86
CA SER A 55 8.15 -1.14 -5.98
C SER A 55 9.58 -1.36 -5.50
N LEU A 56 10.02 -0.62 -4.48
CA LEU A 56 11.36 -0.77 -3.90
C LEU A 56 11.55 -2.17 -3.31
N ARG A 57 10.58 -2.68 -2.56
CA ARG A 57 10.62 -4.06 -2.03
C ARG A 57 10.75 -5.09 -3.14
N TYR A 58 10.05 -4.91 -4.25
CA TYR A 58 10.15 -5.78 -5.40
C TYR A 58 11.55 -5.71 -6.04
N GLN A 59 12.08 -4.50 -6.27
CA GLN A 59 13.43 -4.31 -6.80
C GLN A 59 14.48 -4.99 -5.93
N LEU A 60 14.45 -4.74 -4.61
CA LEU A 60 15.36 -5.38 -3.66
C LEU A 60 15.23 -6.91 -3.66
N LYS A 61 14.00 -7.42 -3.74
CA LYS A 61 13.73 -8.87 -3.84
C LYS A 61 14.27 -9.48 -5.12
N CYS A 62 14.23 -8.77 -6.24
CA CYS A 62 14.80 -9.22 -7.51
C CYS A 62 16.33 -9.21 -7.49
N ILE A 63 16.94 -8.18 -6.90
CA ILE A 63 18.41 -8.03 -6.81
C ILE A 63 19.00 -9.06 -5.84
N PHE A 64 18.35 -9.31 -4.70
CA PHE A 64 18.81 -10.28 -3.70
C PHE A 64 18.32 -11.71 -3.99
N ARG A 65 17.85 -11.99 -5.21
CA ARG A 65 17.53 -13.36 -5.59
C ARG A 65 18.83 -14.17 -5.54
N PRO A 66 18.93 -15.23 -4.71
CA PRO A 66 20.17 -15.99 -4.61
C PRO A 66 20.48 -16.62 -5.98
N ILE A 67 21.61 -16.21 -6.54
CA ILE A 67 22.32 -16.93 -7.61
C ILE A 67 22.84 -18.23 -7.02
N MET A 68 21.95 -19.21 -6.86
CA MET A 68 22.36 -20.60 -6.64
C MET A 68 21.91 -21.43 -7.83
N ASN A 69 22.90 -22.11 -8.41
CA ASN A 69 22.84 -23.28 -9.29
C ASN A 69 23.10 -22.97 -10.78
N THR A 70 24.38 -23.02 -11.17
CA THR A 70 24.90 -23.97 -12.16
C THR A 70 26.42 -23.81 -12.23
N ASP A 71 27.15 -24.56 -11.41
CA ASP A 71 28.52 -25.01 -11.69
C ASP A 71 28.81 -26.21 -10.79
N SER A 72 28.05 -27.28 -11.02
CA SER A 72 28.38 -28.62 -10.55
C SER A 72 28.22 -29.57 -11.73
N GLY A 73 29.24 -29.61 -12.57
CA GLY A 73 29.39 -30.52 -13.69
C GLY A 73 30.86 -30.86 -13.86
N SER A 74 31.41 -31.59 -12.89
CA SER A 74 32.65 -32.34 -13.08
C SER A 74 32.40 -33.44 -14.11
N THR A 75 33.14 -33.44 -15.22
CA THR A 75 33.86 -34.58 -15.78
C THR A 75 34.96 -34.03 -16.69
#